data_AF-A0AAX3QAI4-F1
#
_entry.id   AF-A0AAX3QAI4-F1
#
_cell.length_a   1.000
_cell.length_b   1.000
_cell.length_c   1.000
_cell.angle_alpha   90.00
_cell.angle_beta   90.00
_cell.angle_gamma   90.00
#
_symmetry.space_group_name_H-M   'P 1'
#
loop_
_entity.id
_entity.type
_entity.pdbx_description
1 polymer ?
#
loop_
_entity_poly.entity_id
_entity_poly.type
_entity_poly.pdbx_seq_one_letter_code
_entity_poly.pdbx_strand_id
1 'polypeptide(L)'
;MDKMPTGKDFAEELLHILNVSNNECQVETEQSSKASETKYRIKGTSKIILREDNSQTKKIITAAHEVGHYINNRNNIVRFLVFKLTGIILSAFVLLGIIAVVVNQFYFDIPFIVLLGIFILCFVASFLANYIKVKDEYRANVKAFRLLCRHSDQFFKAKNDPRSWNSIQNASKKQLKKGTQRYRESFYVLAIFGLSPIILLMVLKFIDKIS
;
A
#
# COMPACT_ATOMS: atom_id res chain seq x y z
N MET A 1 36.95 -26.44 -11.03
CA MET A 1 36.58 -25.91 -9.70
C MET A 1 35.34 -25.07 -9.90
N ASP A 2 34.19 -25.55 -9.43
CA ASP A 2 32.94 -24.79 -9.53
C ASP A 2 33.04 -23.54 -8.66
N LYS A 3 32.88 -22.39 -9.30
CA LYS A 3 32.93 -21.09 -8.64
C LYS A 3 31.69 -20.97 -7.75
N MET A 4 31.89 -20.79 -6.45
CA MET A 4 30.79 -20.68 -5.50
C MET A 4 29.87 -19.49 -5.91
N PRO A 5 28.56 -19.70 -6.08
CA PRO A 5 27.65 -18.68 -6.60
C PRO A 5 27.58 -17.48 -5.66
N THR A 6 27.60 -16.28 -6.22
CA THR A 6 27.44 -15.04 -5.47
C THR A 6 25.98 -14.81 -5.09
N GLY A 7 25.71 -13.89 -4.16
CA GLY A 7 24.32 -13.50 -3.85
C GLY A 7 23.57 -12.93 -5.06
N LYS A 8 24.29 -12.32 -6.02
CA LYS A 8 23.72 -11.85 -7.27
C LYS A 8 23.31 -13.02 -8.17
N ASP A 9 24.22 -13.96 -8.40
CA ASP A 9 23.95 -15.14 -9.24
C ASP A 9 22.73 -15.91 -8.69
N PHE A 10 22.66 -16.07 -7.36
CA PHE A 10 21.54 -16.70 -6.68
C PHE A 10 20.22 -15.92 -6.86
N ALA A 11 20.24 -14.59 -6.72
CA ALA A 11 19.04 -13.77 -6.89
C ALA A 11 18.52 -13.81 -8.33
N GLU A 12 19.41 -13.74 -9.32
CA GLU A 12 19.06 -13.79 -10.74
C GLU A 12 18.49 -15.16 -11.12
N GLU A 13 19.10 -16.25 -10.64
CA GLU A 13 18.58 -17.61 -10.83
C GLU A 13 17.20 -17.77 -10.17
N LEU A 14 17.02 -17.27 -8.94
CA LEU A 14 15.74 -17.34 -8.24
C LEU A 14 14.65 -16.53 -8.95
N LEU A 15 14.97 -15.35 -9.47
CA LEU A 15 14.05 -14.55 -10.28
C LEU A 15 13.67 -15.27 -11.57
N HIS A 16 14.64 -15.91 -12.23
CA HIS A 16 14.41 -16.71 -13.43
C HIS A 16 13.46 -17.89 -13.15
N ILE A 17 13.69 -18.65 -12.08
CA ILE A 17 12.81 -19.75 -11.63
C ILE A 17 11.38 -19.25 -11.36
N LEU A 18 11.25 -18.03 -10.85
CA LEU A 18 9.96 -17.39 -10.55
C LEU A 18 9.32 -16.69 -11.76
N ASN A 19 9.84 -16.90 -12.98
CA ASN A 19 9.38 -16.30 -14.22
C ASN A 19 9.35 -14.76 -14.15
N VAL A 20 10.42 -14.17 -13.60
CA VAL A 20 10.65 -12.72 -13.59
C VAL A 20 11.77 -12.42 -14.58
N SER A 21 11.49 -11.58 -15.58
CA SER A 21 12.48 -11.20 -16.58
C SER A 21 13.43 -10.10 -16.08
N ASN A 22 14.64 -10.02 -16.63
CA ASN A 22 15.60 -8.94 -16.34
C ASN A 22 15.09 -7.54 -16.73
N ASN A 23 14.08 -7.46 -17.59
CA ASN A 23 13.41 -6.20 -17.92
C ASN A 23 12.43 -5.76 -16.79
N GLU A 24 11.93 -6.71 -16.02
CA GLU A 24 10.99 -6.52 -14.92
C GLU A 24 11.71 -6.22 -13.59
N CYS A 25 12.79 -6.94 -13.30
CA CYS A 25 13.62 -6.73 -12.11
C CYS A 25 15.10 -7.00 -12.40
N GLN A 26 15.97 -6.05 -12.05
CA GLN A 26 17.43 -6.19 -12.14
C GLN A 26 18.03 -6.41 -10.77
N VAL A 27 19.11 -7.19 -10.71
CA VAL A 27 19.91 -7.36 -9.51
C VAL A 27 21.21 -6.59 -9.66
N GLU A 28 21.42 -5.63 -8.76
CA GLU A 28 22.61 -4.79 -8.70
C GLU A 28 23.36 -5.10 -7.40
N THR A 29 24.69 -5.02 -7.44
CA THR A 29 25.54 -5.14 -6.26
C THR A 29 26.20 -3.80 -5.98
N GLU A 30 26.10 -3.30 -4.75
CA GLU A 30 26.72 -2.04 -4.34
C GLU A 30 27.71 -2.27 -3.19
N GLN A 31 28.89 -1.64 -3.30
CA GLN A 31 29.80 -1.47 -2.17
C GLN A 31 29.37 -0.24 -1.36
N SER A 32 28.51 -0.46 -0.36
CA SER A 32 27.93 0.60 0.46
C SER A 32 27.81 0.19 1.93
N SER A 33 27.82 1.17 2.83
CA SER A 33 27.46 0.97 4.24
C SER A 33 25.96 0.78 4.46
N LYS A 34 25.13 1.07 3.44
CA LYS A 34 23.67 0.90 3.46
C LYS A 34 23.28 -0.58 3.46
N ALA A 35 22.11 -0.88 4.00
CA ALA A 35 21.54 -2.23 3.92
C ALA A 35 21.10 -2.54 2.48
N SER A 36 21.07 -3.82 2.12
CA SER A 36 20.43 -4.28 0.89
C SER A 36 18.97 -3.82 0.83
N GLU A 37 18.48 -3.55 -0.37
CA GLU A 37 17.17 -2.93 -0.55
C GLU A 37 16.51 -3.38 -1.86
N THR A 38 15.20 -3.64 -1.78
CA THR A 38 14.34 -3.83 -2.95
C THR A 38 13.62 -2.54 -3.31
N LYS A 39 14.01 -1.93 -4.44
CA LYS A 39 13.33 -0.79 -5.06
C LYS A 39 12.32 -1.27 -6.08
N TYR A 40 11.09 -1.49 -5.63
CA TYR A 40 9.99 -1.93 -6.48
C TYR A 40 9.42 -0.76 -7.30
N ARG A 41 9.32 -0.95 -8.63
CA ARG A 41 8.71 0.00 -9.56
C ARG A 41 7.53 -0.64 -10.28
N ILE A 42 6.40 0.09 -10.32
CA ILE A 42 5.18 -0.33 -11.03
C ILE A 42 5.33 -0.15 -12.54
N LYS A 43 6.03 0.91 -12.95
CA LYS A 43 6.38 1.21 -14.34
C LYS A 43 7.90 1.28 -14.46
N GLY A 44 8.46 0.58 -15.44
CA GLY A 44 9.91 0.40 -15.61
C GLY A 44 10.49 -0.71 -14.74
N THR A 45 11.80 -0.85 -14.77
CA THR A 45 12.51 -1.98 -14.15
C THR A 45 12.69 -1.79 -12.65
N SER A 46 12.22 -2.76 -11.86
CA SER A 46 12.50 -2.83 -10.42
C SER A 46 13.96 -3.19 -10.18
N LYS A 47 14.49 -2.88 -9.00
CA LYS A 47 15.89 -3.17 -8.67
C LYS A 47 15.99 -3.85 -7.31
N ILE A 48 16.77 -4.91 -7.23
CA ILE A 48 17.24 -5.53 -5.99
C ILE A 48 18.70 -5.13 -5.84
N ILE A 49 19.00 -4.33 -4.83
CA ILE A 49 20.36 -3.85 -4.54
C ILE A 49 20.91 -4.70 -3.41
N LEU A 50 21.90 -5.53 -3.72
CA LEU A 50 22.57 -6.40 -2.77
C LEU A 50 23.88 -5.77 -2.31
N ARG A 51 24.09 -5.72 -1.00
CA ARG A 51 25.37 -5.35 -0.43
C ARG A 51 26.38 -6.49 -0.56
N GLU A 52 27.63 -6.13 -0.80
CA GLU A 52 28.74 -7.06 -0.61
C GLU A 52 29.04 -7.27 0.89
N ASP A 53 28.44 -8.32 1.48
CA ASP A 53 28.75 -8.77 2.84
C ASP A 53 29.99 -9.70 2.91
N ASN A 54 30.58 -9.82 4.11
CA ASN A 54 31.81 -10.59 4.35
C ASN A 54 31.66 -12.12 4.25
N SER A 55 30.45 -12.70 4.30
CA SER A 55 30.28 -14.16 4.16
C SER A 55 29.25 -14.55 3.09
N GLN A 56 29.58 -15.59 2.31
CA GLN A 56 28.76 -16.05 1.17
C GLN A 56 27.37 -16.52 1.59
N THR A 57 27.24 -17.20 2.73
CA THR A 57 25.94 -17.63 3.26
C THR A 57 25.03 -16.45 3.59
N LYS A 58 25.58 -15.36 4.15
CA LYS A 58 24.79 -14.14 4.42
C LYS A 58 24.35 -13.48 3.12
N LYS A 59 25.20 -13.45 2.09
CA LYS A 59 24.86 -12.92 0.76
C LYS A 59 23.66 -13.64 0.14
N ILE A 60 23.63 -14.97 0.20
CA ILE A 60 22.53 -15.79 -0.34
C ILE A 60 21.23 -15.57 0.45
N ILE A 61 21.29 -15.53 1.78
CA ILE A 61 20.11 -15.29 2.62
C ILE A 61 19.54 -13.88 2.37
N THR A 62 20.40 -12.88 2.30
CA THR A 62 20.00 -11.50 2.00
C THR A 62 19.41 -11.39 0.60
N ALA A 63 20.00 -12.06 -0.40
CA ALA A 63 19.45 -12.15 -1.75
C ALA A 63 18.04 -12.77 -1.77
N ALA A 64 17.85 -13.90 -1.08
CA ALA A 64 16.53 -14.52 -0.94
C ALA A 64 15.51 -13.60 -0.26
N HIS A 65 15.93 -12.85 0.76
CA HIS A 65 15.08 -11.90 1.48
C HIS A 65 14.58 -10.77 0.56
N GLU A 66 15.48 -10.17 -0.23
CA GLU A 66 15.14 -9.10 -1.15
C GLU A 66 14.29 -9.58 -2.35
N VAL A 67 14.60 -10.76 -2.92
CA VAL A 67 13.72 -11.37 -3.94
C VAL A 67 12.33 -11.65 -3.34
N GLY A 68 12.25 -12.07 -2.08
CA GLY A 68 10.99 -12.24 -1.35
C GLY A 68 10.18 -10.94 -1.25
N HIS A 69 10.82 -9.81 -0.96
CA HIS A 69 10.17 -8.49 -0.97
C HIS A 69 9.65 -8.13 -2.36
N TYR A 70 10.47 -8.34 -3.39
CA TYR A 70 10.06 -8.07 -4.78
C TYR A 70 8.81 -8.86 -5.16
N ILE A 71 8.79 -10.18 -4.91
CA ILE A 71 7.64 -11.04 -5.26
C ILE A 71 6.40 -10.67 -4.46
N ASN A 72 6.55 -10.33 -3.17
CA ASN A 72 5.44 -9.87 -2.36
C ASN A 72 4.86 -8.55 -2.91
N ASN A 73 5.72 -7.61 -3.31
CA ASN A 73 5.31 -6.34 -3.92
C ASN A 73 4.65 -6.57 -5.29
N ARG A 74 5.22 -7.44 -6.13
CA ARG A 74 4.65 -7.88 -7.41
C ARG A 74 3.26 -8.46 -7.23
N ASN A 75 3.07 -9.36 -6.27
CA ASN A 75 1.77 -9.98 -6.01
C ASN A 75 0.73 -9.02 -5.38
N ASN A 76 1.19 -7.95 -4.71
CA ASN A 76 0.31 -6.94 -4.13
C ASN A 76 0.04 -5.76 -5.09
N ILE A 77 0.60 -5.76 -6.31
CA ILE A 77 0.43 -4.66 -7.28
C ILE A 77 -1.03 -4.45 -7.68
N VAL A 78 -1.78 -5.54 -7.91
CA VAL A 78 -3.18 -5.46 -8.35
C VAL A 78 -4.02 -4.78 -7.27
N ARG A 79 -3.76 -5.10 -6.01
CA ARG A 79 -4.42 -4.47 -4.85
C ARG A 79 -4.12 -2.98 -4.76
N PHE A 80 -2.85 -2.60 -4.92
CA PHE A 80 -2.46 -1.19 -4.96
C PHE A 80 -3.10 -0.43 -6.14
N LEU A 81 -3.14 -1.03 -7.34
CA LEU A 81 -3.77 -0.45 -8.52
C LEU A 81 -5.29 -0.29 -8.33
N VAL A 82 -5.96 -1.30 -7.77
CA VAL A 82 -7.39 -1.26 -7.44
C VAL A 82 -7.66 -0.15 -6.42
N PHE A 83 -6.87 -0.04 -5.34
CA PHE A 83 -6.97 1.06 -4.39
C PHE A 83 -6.84 2.44 -5.06
N LYS A 84 -5.79 2.63 -5.86
CA LYS A 84 -5.55 3.91 -6.55
C LYS A 84 -6.70 4.26 -7.51
N LEU A 85 -7.19 3.28 -8.26
CA LEU A 85 -8.32 3.46 -9.18
C LEU A 85 -9.60 3.83 -8.43
N THR A 86 -9.89 3.18 -7.29
CA THR A 86 -11.07 3.51 -6.49
C THR A 86 -11.03 4.90 -5.88
N GLY A 87 -9.83 5.41 -5.54
CA GLY A 87 -9.66 6.80 -5.14
C GLY A 87 -9.98 7.79 -6.27
N ILE A 88 -9.50 7.52 -7.49
CA ILE A 88 -9.78 8.35 -8.68
C ILE A 88 -11.29 8.37 -9.00
N ILE A 89 -11.94 7.21 -8.98
CA ILE A 89 -13.39 7.08 -9.22
C ILE A 89 -14.18 7.88 -8.19
N LEU A 90 -13.82 7.79 -6.89
CA LEU A 90 -14.45 8.58 -5.84
C LEU A 90 -14.30 10.09 -6.11
N SER A 91 -13.09 10.56 -6.41
CA SER A 91 -12.86 11.97 -6.72
C SER A 91 -13.69 12.46 -7.90
N ALA A 92 -13.81 11.64 -8.96
CA ALA A 92 -14.63 11.97 -10.12
C ALA A 92 -16.12 12.09 -9.77
N PHE A 93 -16.67 11.14 -8.99
CA PHE A 93 -18.08 11.22 -8.55
C PHE A 93 -18.35 12.43 -7.66
N VAL A 94 -17.46 12.72 -6.72
CA VAL A 94 -17.59 13.91 -5.85
C VAL A 94 -17.55 15.19 -6.68
N LEU A 95 -16.64 15.30 -7.66
CA LEU A 95 -16.57 16.45 -8.54
C LEU A 95 -17.85 16.61 -9.38
N LEU A 96 -18.37 15.52 -9.95
CA LEU A 96 -19.65 15.53 -10.67
C LEU A 96 -20.80 15.96 -9.76
N GLY A 97 -20.82 15.51 -8.50
CA GLY A 97 -21.81 15.93 -7.52
C GLY A 97 -21.74 17.41 -7.19
N ILE A 98 -20.53 17.96 -7.03
CA ILE A 98 -20.32 19.40 -6.84
C ILE A 98 -20.82 20.18 -8.06
N ILE A 99 -20.46 19.77 -9.27
CA ILE A 99 -20.91 20.42 -10.51
C ILE A 99 -22.44 20.38 -10.60
N ALA A 100 -23.07 19.23 -10.32
CA ALA A 100 -24.52 19.09 -10.34
C ALA A 100 -25.21 20.04 -9.36
N VAL A 101 -24.66 20.20 -8.15
CA VAL A 101 -25.18 21.14 -7.14
C VAL A 101 -25.05 22.59 -7.60
N VAL A 102 -23.91 22.98 -8.16
CA VAL A 102 -23.69 24.35 -8.67
C VAL A 102 -24.61 24.64 -9.87
N VAL A 103 -24.72 23.72 -10.82
CA VAL A 103 -25.61 23.86 -11.98
C VAL A 103 -27.07 23.96 -11.54
N ASN A 104 -27.47 23.16 -10.55
CA ASN A 104 -28.82 23.21 -9.99
C ASN A 104 -29.13 24.57 -9.34
N GLN A 105 -28.13 25.20 -8.74
CA GLN A 105 -28.32 26.47 -8.05
C GLN A 105 -28.46 27.66 -9.02
N PHE A 106 -27.70 27.65 -10.12
CA PHE A 106 -27.57 28.83 -10.98
C PHE A 106 -28.25 28.72 -12.36
N TYR A 107 -28.56 27.51 -12.83
CA TYR A 107 -28.96 27.30 -14.23
C TYR A 107 -30.18 26.39 -14.46
N PHE A 108 -30.39 25.35 -13.65
CA PHE A 108 -31.46 24.37 -13.85
C PHE A 108 -32.13 23.97 -12.55
N ASP A 109 -33.43 23.66 -12.57
CA ASP A 109 -34.13 23.09 -11.40
C ASP A 109 -34.13 21.55 -11.50
N ILE A 110 -32.99 20.94 -11.16
CA ILE A 110 -32.79 19.49 -11.19
C ILE A 110 -33.65 18.85 -10.10
N PRO A 111 -34.46 17.82 -10.43
CA PRO A 111 -35.30 17.15 -9.43
C PRO A 111 -34.48 16.62 -8.25
N PHE A 112 -34.96 16.87 -7.03
CA PHE A 112 -34.28 16.48 -5.80
C PHE A 112 -33.94 14.97 -5.75
N ILE A 113 -34.77 14.12 -6.35
CA ILE A 113 -34.53 12.67 -6.44
C ILE A 113 -33.25 12.33 -7.23
N VAL A 114 -32.91 13.13 -8.25
CA VAL A 114 -31.69 12.95 -9.06
C VAL A 114 -30.46 13.38 -8.25
N LEU A 115 -30.54 14.51 -7.54
CA LEU A 115 -29.49 14.97 -6.62
C LEU A 115 -29.23 13.97 -5.50
N LEU A 116 -30.30 13.43 -4.90
CA LEU A 116 -30.22 12.39 -3.88
C LEU A 116 -29.53 11.12 -4.41
N GLY A 117 -29.83 10.70 -5.64
CA GLY A 117 -29.15 9.60 -6.31
C GLY A 117 -27.64 9.82 -6.43
N ILE A 118 -27.22 11.03 -6.83
CA ILE A 118 -25.80 11.42 -6.93
C ILE A 118 -25.13 11.38 -5.56
N PHE A 119 -25.81 11.87 -4.52
CA PHE A 119 -25.30 11.86 -3.15
C PHE A 119 -25.11 10.45 -2.60
N ILE A 120 -26.08 9.56 -2.83
CA ILE A 120 -25.99 8.14 -2.45
C ILE A 120 -24.81 7.49 -3.19
N LEU A 121 -24.64 7.77 -4.49
CA LEU A 121 -23.51 7.25 -5.26
C LEU A 121 -22.15 7.71 -4.71
N CYS A 122 -22.00 8.99 -4.37
CA CYS A 122 -20.77 9.52 -3.75
C CYS A 122 -20.48 8.85 -2.40
N PHE A 123 -21.52 8.65 -1.58
CA PHE A 123 -21.39 8.01 -0.28
C PHE A 123 -21.01 6.53 -0.40
N VAL A 124 -21.66 5.77 -1.28
CA VAL A 124 -21.36 4.36 -1.54
C VAL A 124 -19.95 4.19 -2.12
N ALA A 125 -19.56 5.04 -3.07
CA ALA A 125 -18.21 5.04 -3.63
C ALA A 125 -17.14 5.32 -2.57
N SER A 126 -17.43 6.22 -1.63
CA SER A 126 -16.53 6.51 -0.50
C SER A 126 -16.37 5.29 0.41
N PHE A 127 -17.47 4.62 0.73
CA PHE A 127 -17.44 3.40 1.53
C PHE A 127 -16.66 2.27 0.86
N LEU A 128 -16.81 2.11 -0.46
CA LEU A 128 -16.12 1.09 -1.24
C LEU A 128 -14.60 1.35 -1.35
N ALA A 129 -14.20 2.58 -1.68
CA ALA A 129 -12.79 2.98 -1.73
C ALA A 129 -12.10 2.76 -0.37
N ASN A 130 -12.84 3.07 0.69
CA ASN A 130 -12.36 2.85 2.05
C ASN A 130 -12.25 1.35 2.37
N TYR A 131 -13.27 0.53 2.07
CA TYR A 131 -13.26 -0.93 2.25
C TYR A 131 -12.03 -1.59 1.61
N ILE A 132 -11.69 -1.18 0.38
CA ILE A 132 -10.53 -1.69 -0.36
C ILE A 132 -9.21 -1.32 0.35
N LYS A 133 -9.08 -0.06 0.77
CA LYS A 133 -7.93 0.40 1.57
C LYS A 133 -7.72 -0.45 2.83
N VAL A 134 -8.79 -0.75 3.57
CA VAL A 134 -8.76 -1.56 4.80
C VAL A 134 -8.23 -2.95 4.53
N LYS A 135 -8.85 -3.61 3.55
CA LYS A 135 -8.65 -5.01 3.29
C LYS A 135 -7.21 -5.27 2.89
N ASP A 136 -6.62 -4.35 2.15
CA ASP A 136 -5.27 -4.48 1.64
C ASP A 136 -4.20 -4.13 2.68
N GLU A 137 -4.32 -3.03 3.42
CA GLU A 137 -3.38 -2.66 4.48
C GLU A 137 -3.44 -3.64 5.68
N TYR A 138 -4.64 -4.04 6.11
CA TYR A 138 -4.81 -4.99 7.21
C TYR A 138 -4.23 -6.37 6.85
N ARG A 139 -4.50 -6.88 5.64
CA ARG A 139 -3.94 -8.16 5.18
C ARG A 139 -2.42 -8.10 5.05
N ALA A 140 -1.86 -6.99 4.59
CA ALA A 140 -0.41 -6.81 4.52
C ALA A 140 0.23 -6.87 5.92
N ASN A 141 -0.31 -6.13 6.89
CA ASN A 141 0.19 -6.10 8.26
C ASN A 141 0.08 -7.46 8.98
N VAL A 142 -1.03 -8.17 8.79
CA VAL A 142 -1.22 -9.53 9.36
C VAL A 142 -0.24 -10.53 8.74
N LYS A 143 -0.02 -10.47 7.41
CA LYS A 143 0.98 -11.33 6.75
C LYS A 143 2.39 -11.02 7.22
N ALA A 144 2.76 -9.75 7.34
CA ALA A 144 4.06 -9.32 7.86
C ALA A 144 4.29 -9.83 9.29
N PHE A 145 3.30 -9.70 10.17
CA PHE A 145 3.37 -10.22 11.54
C PHE A 145 3.51 -11.76 11.56
N ARG A 146 2.75 -12.48 10.73
CA ARG A 146 2.83 -13.95 10.62
C ARG A 146 4.21 -14.41 10.13
N LEU A 147 4.78 -13.69 9.15
CA LEU A 147 6.13 -13.95 8.65
C LEU A 147 7.18 -13.73 9.74
N LEU A 148 7.06 -12.63 10.49
CA LEU A 148 7.95 -12.28 11.59
C LEU A 148 7.89 -13.31 12.74
N CYS A 149 6.72 -13.86 13.04
CA CYS A 149 6.57 -14.99 13.96
C CYS A 149 7.13 -16.31 13.42
N ARG A 150 7.06 -16.55 12.11
CA ARG A 150 7.55 -17.80 11.51
C ARG A 150 9.08 -17.86 11.45
N HIS A 151 9.73 -16.72 11.25
CA HIS A 151 11.19 -16.62 11.11
C HIS A 151 11.88 -16.07 12.35
N SER A 152 11.17 -15.94 13.47
CA SER A 152 11.70 -15.34 14.70
C SER A 152 13.00 -16.00 15.15
N ASP A 153 13.00 -17.34 15.21
CA ASP A 153 14.14 -18.11 15.74
C ASP A 153 15.40 -17.97 14.87
N GLN A 154 15.23 -17.77 13.56
CA GLN A 154 16.31 -17.51 12.61
C GLN A 154 16.87 -16.09 12.79
N PHE A 155 16.02 -15.09 13.01
CA PHE A 155 16.45 -13.71 13.27
C PHE A 155 17.16 -13.56 14.63
N PHE A 156 16.72 -14.26 15.68
CA PHE A 156 17.36 -14.21 17.01
C PHE A 156 18.73 -14.90 17.03
N LYS A 157 18.85 -16.09 16.41
CA LYS A 157 20.13 -16.80 16.35
C LYS A 157 21.17 -16.09 15.48
N ALA A 158 20.75 -15.32 14.48
CA ALA A 158 21.66 -14.69 13.52
C ALA A 158 22.26 -13.34 13.97
N LYS A 159 21.69 -12.67 14.98
CA LYS A 159 22.06 -11.26 15.29
C LYS A 159 22.51 -10.93 16.71
N ASN A 160 22.52 -11.85 17.68
CA ASN A 160 22.78 -11.50 19.10
C ASN A 160 21.98 -10.25 19.53
N ASP A 161 20.72 -10.11 19.07
CA ASP A 161 19.90 -8.94 19.44
C ASP A 161 19.56 -9.07 20.94
N PRO A 162 19.92 -8.08 21.78
CA PRO A 162 19.72 -8.15 23.24
C PRO A 162 18.24 -8.01 23.64
N ARG A 163 17.36 -7.65 22.71
CA ARG A 163 15.92 -7.51 22.97
C ARG A 163 15.27 -8.87 23.03
N SER A 164 14.48 -9.14 24.07
CA SER A 164 13.72 -10.38 24.19
C SER A 164 12.64 -10.49 23.10
N TRP A 165 12.34 -11.72 22.68
CA TRP A 165 11.25 -12.01 21.72
C TRP A 165 9.93 -11.35 22.13
N ASN A 166 9.62 -11.34 23.42
CA ASN A 166 8.44 -10.66 23.96
C ASN A 166 8.44 -9.15 23.68
N SER A 167 9.60 -8.48 23.72
CA SER A 167 9.73 -7.05 23.42
C SER A 167 9.45 -6.76 21.93
N ILE A 168 10.02 -7.56 21.03
CA ILE A 168 9.82 -7.40 19.57
C ILE A 168 8.38 -7.75 19.16
N GLN A 169 7.82 -8.81 19.76
CA GLN A 169 6.44 -9.20 19.54
C GLN A 169 5.48 -8.09 20.03
N ASN A 170 5.73 -7.50 21.19
CA ASN A 170 4.94 -6.40 21.72
C ASN A 170 5.07 -5.13 20.86
N ALA A 171 6.27 -4.79 20.38
CA ALA A 171 6.48 -3.68 19.47
C ALA A 171 5.73 -3.88 18.14
N SER A 172 5.76 -5.09 17.60
CA SER A 172 5.06 -5.47 16.37
C SER A 172 3.53 -5.43 16.55
N LYS A 173 3.00 -5.98 17.66
CA LYS A 173 1.58 -5.86 18.04
C LYS A 173 1.17 -4.40 18.20
N LYS A 174 2.02 -3.56 18.80
CA LYS A 174 1.77 -2.13 19.00
C LYS A 174 1.74 -1.37 17.67
N GLN A 175 2.64 -1.70 16.73
CA GLN A 175 2.57 -1.18 15.36
C GLN A 175 1.29 -1.62 14.64
N LEU A 176 0.91 -2.90 14.75
CA LEU A 176 -0.31 -3.43 14.14
C LEU A 176 -1.56 -2.71 14.70
N LYS A 177 -1.60 -2.48 16.01
CA LYS A 177 -2.66 -1.70 16.69
C LYS A 177 -2.67 -0.24 16.22
N LYS A 178 -1.51 0.43 16.15
CA LYS A 178 -1.38 1.80 15.64
C LYS A 178 -1.82 1.91 14.18
N GLY A 179 -1.44 0.97 13.32
CA GLY A 179 -1.90 0.89 11.93
C GLY A 179 -3.42 0.73 11.84
N THR A 180 -3.98 -0.14 12.69
CA THR A 180 -5.44 -0.34 12.80
C THR A 180 -6.18 0.91 13.31
N GLN A 181 -5.54 1.71 14.17
CA GLN A 181 -6.11 2.95 14.69
C GLN A 181 -6.09 4.08 13.66
N ARG A 182 -4.94 4.33 13.00
CA ARG A 182 -4.84 5.26 11.85
C ARG A 182 -5.81 4.89 10.73
N TYR A 183 -6.10 3.60 10.61
CA TYR A 183 -7.11 3.07 9.71
C TYR A 183 -8.55 3.48 10.11
N ARG A 184 -8.95 3.35 11.39
CA ARG A 184 -10.25 3.88 11.87
C ARG A 184 -10.38 5.39 11.65
N GLU A 185 -9.29 6.13 11.79
CA GLU A 185 -9.26 7.59 11.57
C GLU A 185 -9.42 7.93 10.08
N SER A 186 -8.82 7.14 9.18
CA SER A 186 -8.95 7.31 7.72
C SER A 186 -10.38 7.12 7.21
N PHE A 187 -11.20 6.32 7.92
CA PHE A 187 -12.60 6.10 7.57
C PHE A 187 -13.41 7.41 7.59
N TYR A 188 -13.17 8.24 8.60
CA TYR A 188 -13.87 9.51 8.75
C TYR A 188 -13.50 10.51 7.65
N VAL A 189 -12.23 10.54 7.23
CA VAL A 189 -11.76 11.48 6.20
C VAL A 189 -12.45 11.22 4.85
N LEU A 190 -12.51 9.97 4.41
CA LEU A 190 -13.14 9.61 3.14
C LEU A 190 -14.66 9.79 3.19
N ALA A 191 -15.30 9.46 4.32
CA ALA A 191 -16.73 9.66 4.51
C ALA A 191 -17.10 11.15 4.46
N ILE A 192 -16.35 12.02 5.14
CA ILE A 192 -16.52 13.48 5.08
C ILE A 192 -16.34 13.99 3.65
N PHE A 193 -15.31 13.52 2.94
CA PHE A 193 -15.09 13.92 1.54
C PHE A 193 -16.25 13.50 0.62
N GLY A 194 -16.80 12.29 0.80
CA GLY A 194 -17.96 11.81 0.05
C GLY A 194 -19.26 12.59 0.32
N LEU A 195 -19.36 13.26 1.48
CA LEU A 195 -20.49 14.13 1.83
C LEU A 195 -20.35 15.57 1.30
N SER A 196 -19.21 15.95 0.73
CA SER A 196 -18.96 17.33 0.29
C SER A 196 -20.02 17.91 -0.66
N PRO A 197 -20.63 17.16 -1.60
CA PRO A 197 -21.70 17.71 -2.45
C PRO A 197 -22.96 18.10 -1.64
N ILE A 198 -23.31 17.31 -0.62
CA ILE A 198 -24.45 17.59 0.27
C ILE A 198 -24.17 18.81 1.12
N ILE A 199 -22.96 18.88 1.70
CA ILE A 199 -22.53 20.01 2.53
C ILE A 199 -22.58 21.29 1.71
N LEU A 200 -22.10 21.26 0.46
CA LEU A 200 -22.16 22.41 -0.45
C LEU A 200 -23.61 22.84 -0.72
N LEU A 201 -24.50 21.89 -1.01
CA LEU A 201 -25.92 22.19 -1.22
C LEU A 201 -26.54 22.86 0.02
N MET A 202 -26.26 22.35 1.22
CA MET A 202 -26.75 22.94 2.47
C MET A 202 -26.26 24.37 2.69
N VAL A 203 -24.97 24.63 2.41
CA VAL A 203 -24.37 25.97 2.53
C VAL A 203 -25.01 26.95 1.54
N LEU A 204 -25.16 26.55 0.28
CA LEU A 204 -25.77 27.40 -0.74
C LEU A 204 -27.23 27.74 -0.40
N LYS A 205 -28.03 26.75 0.01
CA LYS A 205 -29.42 26.96 0.46
C LYS A 205 -29.52 27.86 1.70
N PHE A 206 -28.54 27.81 2.59
CA PHE A 206 -28.50 28.68 3.76
C PHE A 206 -28.17 30.13 3.38
N ILE A 207 -27.21 30.34 2.46
CA ILE A 207 -26.85 31.67 1.96
C ILE A 207 -28.04 32.31 1.23
N ASP A 208 -28.70 31.58 0.33
CA ASP A 208 -29.91 32.06 -0.38
C ASP A 208 -31.02 32.51 0.57
N LYS A 209 -31.16 31.86 1.73
CA LYS A 209 -32.22 32.16 2.69
C LYS A 209 -31.96 33.46 3.47
N ILE A 210 -30.70 33.90 3.53
CA ILE A 210 -30.25 35.06 4.30
C ILE A 210 -30.02 36.28 3.40
N SER A 211 -29.84 36.06 2.09
CA SER A 211 -29.71 37.11 1.08
C SER A 211 -31.06 37.68 0.66
#